data_AF-A0A090X4F9-F1
#
_entry.id   AF-A0A090X4F9-F1
#
_cell.length_a   1.000
_cell.length_b   1.000
_cell.length_c   1.000
_cell.angle_alpha   90.00
_cell.angle_beta   90.00
_cell.angle_gamma   90.00
#
_symmetry.space_group_name_H-M   'P 1'
#
loop_
_entity.id
_entity.type
_entity.pdbx_description
1 polymer ?
#
loop_
_entity_poly.entity_id
_entity_poly.type
_entity_poly.pdbx_seq_one_letter_code
_entity_poly.pdbx_strand_id
1 'polypeptide(L)'
;MKKQNLLSICFILITSLSSFSQINQVSFVNSDYSYGVQPTNIGSSDIYDAYLAWRNTYAETCVNGRYRIKFDTPSETVSEGIGYGMLLSVYANDKELFDGLWLYYKDFSNNNGVMNWKISECSTVIGFNGASDAELDAAYALIVADKKWGQFR
;
A
#
# COMPACT_ATOMS: atom_id res chain seq x y z
N MET A 1 54.36 27.66 -32.06
CA MET A 1 54.46 26.78 -30.86
C MET A 1 53.67 27.48 -29.75
N LYS A 2 52.59 27.01 -29.11
CA LYS A 2 51.91 25.71 -28.94
C LYS A 2 50.39 25.97 -28.80
N LYS A 3 49.57 25.01 -29.23
CA LYS A 3 48.12 24.87 -28.96
C LYS A 3 47.86 24.60 -27.47
N GLN A 4 46.82 25.20 -26.88
CA GLN A 4 45.99 24.66 -25.77
C GLN A 4 44.62 25.36 -25.86
N ASN A 5 43.58 24.74 -26.44
CA ASN A 5 42.65 23.74 -25.90
C ASN A 5 41.31 24.38 -25.47
N LEU A 6 40.37 24.20 -26.39
CA LEU A 6 38.92 24.24 -26.27
C LEU A 6 38.44 23.53 -24.99
N LEU A 7 37.63 24.19 -24.16
CA LEU A 7 36.69 23.49 -23.27
C LEU A 7 35.33 24.19 -23.34
N SER A 8 34.47 23.59 -24.16
CA SER A 8 33.03 23.76 -24.16
C SER A 8 32.48 23.58 -22.74
N ILE A 9 31.83 24.60 -22.20
CA ILE A 9 31.03 24.47 -20.97
C ILE A 9 29.75 23.75 -21.39
N CYS A 10 29.75 22.44 -21.21
CA CYS A 10 28.62 21.58 -21.51
C CYS A 10 27.61 21.66 -20.36
N PHE A 11 26.37 21.93 -20.76
CA PHE A 11 25.11 21.80 -20.04
C PHE A 11 25.07 20.58 -19.10
N ILE A 12 24.96 20.77 -17.79
CA ILE A 12 24.28 19.79 -16.92
C ILE A 12 23.47 20.55 -15.87
N LEU A 13 22.27 20.97 -16.28
CA LEU A 13 21.20 21.31 -15.36
C LEU A 13 20.69 19.97 -14.81
N ILE A 14 21.20 19.53 -13.65
CA ILE A 14 20.60 18.41 -12.90
C ILE A 14 19.32 18.95 -12.28
N THR A 15 18.25 19.03 -13.06
CA THR A 15 16.91 19.01 -12.49
C THR A 15 16.69 17.60 -11.98
N SER A 16 16.80 17.42 -10.66
CA SER A 16 16.20 16.30 -9.98
C SER A 16 14.69 16.40 -10.18
N LEU A 17 14.21 15.91 -11.32
CA LEU A 17 12.84 15.44 -11.43
C LEU A 17 12.76 14.27 -10.48
N SER A 18 12.36 14.54 -9.24
CA SER A 18 11.69 13.55 -8.43
C SER A 18 10.46 13.16 -9.23
N SER A 19 10.59 12.16 -10.09
CA SER A 19 9.45 11.47 -10.62
C SER A 19 8.76 10.89 -9.40
N PHE A 20 7.75 11.59 -8.88
CA PHE A 20 6.65 10.89 -8.25
C PHE A 20 6.16 9.95 -9.33
N SER A 21 6.63 8.70 -9.26
CA SER A 21 6.11 7.65 -10.10
C SER A 21 4.63 7.59 -9.75
N GLN A 22 3.79 8.18 -10.60
CA GLN A 22 2.35 7.96 -10.49
C GLN A 22 2.19 6.44 -10.48
N ILE A 23 1.39 5.92 -9.56
CA ILE A 23 1.10 4.49 -9.47
C ILE A 23 0.33 4.14 -10.74
N ASN A 24 1.05 3.89 -11.83
CA ASN A 24 0.55 3.76 -13.21
C ASN A 24 -0.29 2.50 -13.43
N GLN A 25 -0.65 1.83 -12.34
CA GLN A 25 -1.27 0.52 -12.29
C GLN A 25 -2.56 0.53 -11.46
N VAL A 26 -2.89 1.63 -10.76
CA VAL A 26 -4.11 1.66 -9.93
C VAL A 26 -5.36 1.53 -10.80
N SER A 27 -6.12 0.46 -10.60
CA SER A 27 -7.30 0.16 -11.39
C SER A 27 -8.29 -0.69 -10.61
N PHE A 28 -9.55 -0.22 -10.58
CA PHE A 28 -10.66 -0.92 -9.93
C PHE A 28 -11.57 -1.55 -10.99
N VAL A 29 -12.13 -2.72 -10.69
CA VAL A 29 -13.09 -3.39 -11.56
C VAL A 29 -14.48 -2.86 -11.22
N ASN A 30 -15.14 -2.20 -12.19
CA ASN A 30 -16.56 -1.89 -12.04
C ASN A 30 -17.37 -3.17 -12.27
N SER A 31 -17.99 -3.67 -11.19
CA SER A 31 -18.78 -4.91 -11.22
C SER A 31 -20.25 -4.60 -11.04
N ASP A 32 -21.08 -5.08 -11.96
CA ASP A 32 -22.53 -5.02 -11.85
C ASP A 32 -23.04 -6.17 -10.99
N TYR A 33 -23.76 -5.82 -9.93
CA TYR A 33 -24.40 -6.81 -9.05
C TYR A 33 -25.88 -6.92 -9.43
N SER A 34 -26.39 -8.13 -9.63
CA SER A 34 -27.75 -8.38 -10.16
C SER A 34 -28.88 -7.73 -9.36
N TYR A 35 -28.65 -7.44 -8.08
CA TYR A 35 -29.58 -6.77 -7.18
C TYR A 35 -28.98 -5.50 -6.53
N GLY A 36 -27.86 -5.02 -7.06
CA GLY A 36 -27.21 -3.79 -6.60
C GLY A 36 -27.68 -2.58 -7.38
N VAL A 37 -27.73 -1.42 -6.71
CA VAL A 37 -27.96 -0.12 -7.36
C VAL A 37 -26.64 0.62 -7.36
N GLN A 38 -26.19 1.08 -8.54
CA GLN A 38 -25.02 1.94 -8.67
C GLN A 38 -25.44 3.41 -8.81
N PRO A 39 -24.63 4.36 -8.30
CA PRO A 39 -24.87 5.78 -8.55
C PRO A 39 -24.66 6.08 -10.03
N THR A 40 -25.52 6.92 -10.61
CA THR A 40 -25.47 7.28 -12.03
C THR A 40 -24.53 8.44 -12.33
N ASN A 41 -23.89 9.01 -11.31
CA ASN A 41 -23.09 10.23 -11.39
C ASN A 41 -21.63 10.02 -10.95
N ILE A 42 -21.14 8.77 -10.91
CA ILE A 42 -19.73 8.49 -10.63
C ILE A 42 -18.87 8.96 -11.81
N GLY A 43 -17.89 9.80 -11.53
CA GLY A 43 -16.81 10.16 -12.44
C GLY A 43 -15.78 9.04 -12.55
N SER A 44 -15.13 8.92 -13.72
CA SER A 44 -14.13 7.88 -13.95
C SER A 44 -12.90 7.96 -13.05
N SER A 45 -12.64 9.10 -12.39
CA SER A 45 -11.53 9.28 -11.45
C SER A 45 -11.92 9.18 -9.98
N ASP A 46 -13.21 9.21 -9.63
CA ASP A 46 -13.65 9.36 -8.23
C ASP A 46 -13.04 8.31 -7.29
N ILE A 47 -13.05 7.03 -7.72
CA ILE A 47 -12.50 5.92 -6.93
C ILE A 47 -10.97 5.98 -6.87
N TYR A 48 -10.33 6.36 -7.98
CA TYR A 48 -8.87 6.54 -8.02
C TYR A 48 -8.43 7.66 -7.08
N ASP A 49 -9.10 8.80 -7.12
CA ASP A 49 -8.81 9.96 -6.29
C ASP A 49 -9.04 9.65 -4.80
N ALA A 50 -10.13 8.95 -4.48
CA ALA A 50 -10.41 8.49 -3.12
C ALA A 50 -9.33 7.53 -2.60
N TYR A 51 -8.90 6.57 -3.42
CA TYR A 51 -7.82 5.63 -3.06
C TYR A 51 -6.50 6.37 -2.82
N LEU A 52 -6.12 7.29 -3.71
CA LEU A 52 -4.89 8.06 -3.54
C LEU A 52 -4.94 8.95 -2.30
N ALA A 53 -6.06 9.61 -2.04
CA ALA A 53 -6.23 10.42 -0.83
C ALA A 53 -6.05 9.57 0.43
N TRP A 54 -6.65 8.37 0.46
CA TRP A 54 -6.46 7.43 1.55
C TRP A 54 -5.00 6.97 1.67
N ARG A 55 -4.39 6.48 0.58
CA ARG A 55 -3.01 5.95 0.57
C ARG A 55 -2.04 7.01 1.10
N ASN A 56 -2.11 8.22 0.57
CA ASN A 56 -1.22 9.32 0.96
C ASN A 56 -1.44 9.79 2.40
N THR A 57 -2.65 9.62 2.92
CA THR A 57 -2.99 10.04 4.28
C THR A 57 -2.58 9.01 5.30
N TYR A 58 -2.82 7.72 5.04
CA TYR A 58 -2.75 6.66 6.05
C TYR A 58 -1.62 5.67 5.85
N ALA A 59 -1.22 5.36 4.61
CA ALA A 59 -0.13 4.43 4.36
C ALA A 59 1.22 5.11 4.62
N GLU A 60 2.07 4.44 5.39
CA GLU A 60 3.40 4.95 5.74
C GLU A 60 4.45 3.87 5.54
N THR A 61 5.56 4.24 4.90
CA THR A 61 6.68 3.34 4.65
C THR A 61 7.45 3.08 5.95
N CYS A 62 7.69 1.80 6.22
CA CYS A 62 8.62 1.30 7.21
C CYS A 62 9.93 0.86 6.52
N VAL A 63 10.94 0.48 7.30
CA VAL A 63 12.21 -0.03 6.76
C VAL A 63 12.03 -1.33 5.97
N ASN A 64 12.93 -1.56 5.00
CA ASN A 64 13.00 -2.77 4.18
C ASN A 64 11.72 -3.07 3.38
N GLY A 65 11.07 -2.05 2.82
CA GLY A 65 9.91 -2.20 1.94
C GLY A 65 8.60 -2.54 2.64
N ARG A 66 8.56 -2.50 3.97
CA ARG A 66 7.34 -2.66 4.74
C ARG A 66 6.48 -1.40 4.65
N TYR A 67 5.18 -1.58 4.77
CA TYR A 67 4.23 -0.48 4.93
C TYR A 67 3.37 -0.74 6.15
N ARG A 68 2.94 0.34 6.81
CA ARG A 68 1.92 0.29 7.85
C ARG A 68 0.75 1.21 7.50
N ILE A 69 -0.38 1.01 8.16
CA ILE A 69 -1.51 1.91 8.12
C ILE A 69 -1.59 2.64 9.46
N LYS A 70 -1.55 3.97 9.43
CA LYS A 70 -1.69 4.81 10.64
C LYS A 70 -3.10 4.65 11.22
N PHE A 71 -3.16 4.44 12.53
CA PHE A 71 -4.40 4.44 13.31
C PHE A 71 -4.78 5.86 13.77
N ASP A 72 -5.89 5.99 14.51
CA ASP A 72 -6.34 7.26 15.11
C ASP A 72 -5.24 7.94 15.92
N THR A 73 -4.45 7.15 16.66
CA THR A 73 -3.15 7.59 17.17
C THR A 73 -2.12 7.34 16.08
N PRO A 74 -1.54 8.37 15.43
CA PRO A 74 -0.74 8.16 14.21
C PRO A 74 0.54 7.33 14.42
N SER A 75 1.07 7.28 15.65
CA SER A 75 2.21 6.43 16.03
C SER A 75 1.82 4.97 16.31
N GLU A 76 0.56 4.60 16.09
CA GLU A 76 0.05 3.24 16.28
C GLU A 76 -0.51 2.69 14.96
N THR A 77 -0.55 1.37 14.90
CA THR A 77 -1.14 0.59 13.82
C THR A 77 -1.88 -0.58 14.46
N VAL A 78 -3.11 -0.82 14.00
CA VAL A 78 -3.90 -1.99 14.38
C VAL A 78 -3.98 -2.99 13.24
N SER A 79 -4.12 -4.28 13.55
CA SER A 79 -4.24 -5.34 12.54
C SER A 79 -5.44 -5.11 11.61
N GLU A 80 -6.53 -4.54 12.12
CA GLU A 80 -7.71 -4.15 11.32
C GLU A 80 -7.30 -3.24 10.14
N GLY A 81 -6.53 -2.18 10.42
CA GLY A 81 -6.03 -1.25 9.41
C GLY A 81 -5.13 -1.94 8.38
N ILE A 82 -4.33 -2.93 8.79
CA ILE A 82 -3.52 -3.75 7.87
C ILE A 82 -4.43 -4.59 6.96
N GLY A 83 -5.44 -5.26 7.52
CA GLY A 83 -6.43 -6.04 6.75
C GLY A 83 -7.15 -5.19 5.71
N TYR A 84 -7.70 -4.04 6.12
CA TYR A 84 -8.33 -3.08 5.21
C TYR A 84 -7.35 -2.58 4.13
N GLY A 85 -6.12 -2.24 4.51
CA GLY A 85 -5.11 -1.79 3.56
C GLY A 85 -4.73 -2.85 2.52
N MET A 86 -4.65 -4.12 2.93
CA MET A 86 -4.41 -5.24 2.01
C MET A 86 -5.58 -5.40 1.03
N LEU A 87 -6.82 -5.31 1.48
CA LEU A 87 -7.99 -5.36 0.60
C LEU A 87 -8.02 -4.18 -0.39
N LEU A 88 -7.86 -2.96 0.11
CA LEU A 88 -7.87 -1.77 -0.74
C LEU A 88 -6.76 -1.84 -1.81
N SER A 89 -5.54 -2.19 -1.42
CA SER A 89 -4.39 -2.26 -2.34
C SER A 89 -4.54 -3.35 -3.40
N VAL A 90 -5.04 -4.56 -3.07
CA VAL A 90 -5.24 -5.60 -4.09
C VAL A 90 -6.34 -5.25 -5.08
N TYR A 91 -7.46 -4.69 -4.60
CA TYR A 91 -8.54 -4.25 -5.48
C TYR A 91 -8.08 -3.11 -6.37
N ALA A 92 -7.27 -2.20 -5.82
CA ALA A 92 -6.61 -1.12 -6.53
C ALA A 92 -5.51 -1.59 -7.49
N ASN A 93 -5.09 -2.87 -7.50
CA ASN A 93 -3.92 -3.33 -8.28
C ASN A 93 -2.59 -2.64 -7.87
N ASP A 94 -2.48 -2.19 -6.62
CA ASP A 94 -1.28 -1.60 -6.02
C ASP A 94 -0.46 -2.68 -5.30
N LYS A 95 0.33 -3.42 -6.09
CA LYS A 95 1.11 -4.55 -5.58
C LYS A 95 2.20 -4.13 -4.60
N GLU A 96 2.81 -2.96 -4.79
CA GLU A 96 3.85 -2.43 -3.90
C GLU A 96 3.31 -2.28 -2.47
N LEU A 97 2.17 -1.60 -2.32
CA LEU A 97 1.57 -1.41 -1.01
C LEU A 97 1.11 -2.75 -0.42
N PHE A 98 0.50 -3.62 -1.23
CA PHE A 98 0.05 -4.93 -0.77
C PHE A 98 1.21 -5.75 -0.19
N ASP A 99 2.30 -5.91 -0.95
CA ASP A 99 3.46 -6.70 -0.53
C ASP A 99 4.07 -6.13 0.75
N GLY A 100 4.15 -4.80 0.85
CA GLY A 100 4.67 -4.12 2.02
C GLY A 100 3.81 -4.29 3.28
N LEU A 101 2.48 -4.25 3.14
CA LEU A 101 1.54 -4.52 4.24
C LEU A 101 1.59 -6.00 4.67
N TRP A 102 1.74 -6.92 3.72
CA TRP A 102 1.88 -8.35 4.03
C TRP A 102 3.19 -8.65 4.77
N LEU A 103 4.30 -8.00 4.40
CA LEU A 103 5.54 -8.09 5.16
C LEU A 103 5.37 -7.58 6.60
N TYR A 104 4.64 -6.47 6.79
CA TYR A 104 4.34 -5.95 8.12
C TYR A 104 3.48 -6.93 8.93
N TYR A 105 2.42 -7.49 8.34
CA TYR A 105 1.57 -8.49 8.99
C TYR A 105 2.39 -9.69 9.49
N LYS A 106 3.27 -10.23 8.64
CA LYS A 106 4.12 -11.38 8.97
C LYS A 106 5.10 -11.08 10.08
N ASP A 107 5.73 -9.91 10.07
CA ASP A 107 6.70 -9.51 11.09
C ASP A 107 6.09 -9.45 12.50
N PHE A 108 4.81 -9.09 12.59
CA PHE A 108 4.10 -8.96 13.86
C PHE A 108 3.15 -10.12 14.16
N SER A 109 3.25 -11.22 13.40
CA SER A 109 2.53 -12.45 13.68
C SER A 109 3.06 -13.15 14.93
N ASN A 110 2.16 -13.62 15.78
CA ASN A 110 2.49 -14.40 16.96
C ASN A 110 2.64 -15.90 16.61
N ASN A 111 2.90 -16.73 17.62
CA ASN A 111 3.12 -18.17 17.46
C ASN A 111 1.91 -18.96 16.93
N ASN A 112 0.72 -18.36 16.92
CA ASN A 112 -0.48 -18.96 16.32
C ASN A 112 -0.65 -18.58 14.84
N GLY A 113 0.28 -17.82 14.26
CA GLY A 113 0.24 -17.41 12.85
C GLY A 113 -0.72 -16.25 12.57
N VAL A 114 -1.17 -15.54 13.61
CA VAL A 114 -2.03 -14.35 13.49
C VAL A 114 -1.28 -13.10 13.97
N MET A 115 -1.55 -11.95 13.35
CA MET A 115 -0.90 -10.69 13.71
C MET A 115 -1.31 -10.24 15.11
N ASN A 116 -0.36 -9.76 15.92
CA ASN A 116 -0.70 -9.06 17.16
C ASN A 116 -1.48 -7.78 16.84
N TRP A 117 -2.64 -7.59 17.49
CA TRP A 117 -3.64 -6.64 17.03
C TRP A 117 -3.20 -5.17 17.11
N LYS A 118 -2.16 -4.83 17.88
CA LYS A 118 -1.71 -3.44 18.03
C LYS A 118 -0.19 -3.29 18.14
N ILE A 119 0.35 -2.44 17.27
CA ILE A 119 1.79 -2.18 17.11
C ILE A 119 2.05 -0.68 17.23
N SER A 120 3.12 -0.31 17.92
CA SER A 120 3.67 1.05 17.88
C SER A 120 4.60 1.17 16.68
N GLU A 121 4.23 2.06 15.76
CA GLU A 121 4.92 2.36 14.51
C GLU A 121 5.26 1.10 13.71
N CYS A 122 6.55 0.82 13.52
CA CYS A 122 7.07 -0.34 12.80
C CYS A 122 7.92 -1.25 13.69
N SER A 123 7.77 -1.20 15.02
CA SER A 123 8.78 -1.78 15.92
C SER A 123 8.23 -2.64 17.05
N THR A 124 7.22 -2.16 17.78
CA THR A 124 6.94 -2.70 19.12
C THR A 124 5.50 -3.18 19.23
N VAL A 125 5.31 -4.43 19.60
CA VAL A 125 3.98 -4.96 19.94
C VAL A 125 3.52 -4.32 21.25
N ILE A 126 2.36 -3.66 21.22
CA ILE A 126 1.73 -3.02 22.39
C ILE A 126 0.34 -3.59 22.70
N GLY A 127 -0.20 -4.45 21.83
CA GLY A 127 -1.39 -5.25 22.06
C GLY A 127 -1.23 -6.64 21.45
N PHE A 128 -1.40 -7.67 22.28
CA PHE A 128 -1.10 -9.07 21.93
C PHE A 128 -2.34 -9.84 21.46
N ASN A 129 -2.09 -10.92 20.72
CA ASN A 129 -3.09 -11.79 20.07
C ASN A 129 -3.76 -11.16 18.85
N GLY A 130 -4.42 -11.99 18.04
CA GLY A 130 -5.15 -11.56 16.85
C GLY A 130 -6.49 -10.90 17.16
N ALA A 131 -7.00 -10.18 16.16
CA ALA A 131 -8.34 -9.62 16.14
C ALA A 131 -9.07 -10.21 14.92
N SER A 132 -10.13 -10.99 15.17
CA SER A 132 -10.67 -11.93 14.19
C SER A 132 -11.13 -11.29 12.88
N ASP A 133 -11.61 -10.05 12.95
CA ASP A 133 -11.90 -9.19 11.79
C ASP A 133 -10.68 -9.04 10.88
N ALA A 134 -9.53 -8.67 11.43
CA ALA A 134 -8.29 -8.51 10.69
C ALA A 134 -7.79 -9.82 10.07
N GLU A 135 -7.94 -10.95 10.77
CA GLU A 135 -7.58 -12.26 10.22
C GLU A 135 -8.44 -12.64 9.02
N LEU A 136 -9.75 -12.36 9.07
CA LEU A 136 -10.65 -12.62 7.96
C LEU A 136 -10.31 -11.75 6.75
N ASP A 137 -10.05 -10.46 6.97
CA ASP A 137 -9.71 -9.53 5.90
C ASP A 137 -8.36 -9.83 5.26
N ALA A 138 -7.32 -10.11 6.07
CA ALA A 138 -6.02 -10.49 5.56
C ALA A 138 -6.09 -11.80 4.75
N ALA A 139 -6.80 -12.81 5.26
CA ALA A 139 -6.98 -14.07 4.54
C ALA A 139 -7.72 -13.87 3.22
N TYR A 140 -8.80 -13.08 3.21
CA TYR A 140 -9.53 -12.77 1.99
C TYR A 140 -8.69 -11.97 1.00
N ALA A 141 -7.94 -10.98 1.46
CA ALA A 141 -7.04 -10.18 0.63
C ALA A 141 -5.98 -11.06 -0.06
N LEU A 142 -5.42 -12.05 0.63
CA LEU A 142 -4.49 -13.02 0.05
C LEU A 142 -5.13 -13.86 -1.06
N ILE A 143 -6.38 -14.31 -0.88
CA ILE A 143 -7.14 -15.03 -1.92
C ILE A 143 -7.38 -14.14 -3.13
N VAL A 144 -7.77 -12.88 -2.92
CA VAL A 144 -7.97 -11.92 -4.02
C VAL A 144 -6.65 -11.65 -4.74
N ALA A 145 -5.54 -11.57 -4.01
CA ALA A 145 -4.23 -11.29 -4.57
C ALA A 145 -3.69 -12.45 -5.41
N ASP A 146 -3.91 -13.69 -4.98
CA ASP A 146 -3.64 -14.88 -5.80
C ASP A 146 -4.45 -14.84 -7.11
N LYS A 147 -5.75 -14.54 -7.04
CA LYS A 147 -6.59 -14.39 -8.25
C LYS A 147 -6.14 -13.24 -9.16
N LYS A 148 -5.64 -12.14 -8.60
CA LYS A 148 -5.26 -10.92 -9.34
C LYS A 148 -3.89 -11.07 -10.01
N TRP A 149 -2.91 -11.67 -9.32
CA TRP A 149 -1.50 -11.69 -9.76
C TRP A 149 -0.91 -13.09 -9.98
N GLY A 150 -1.62 -14.16 -9.61
CA GLY A 150 -1.21 -15.55 -9.84
C GLY A 150 0.03 -16.00 -9.05
N GLN A 151 0.45 -15.22 -8.05
CA GLN A 151 1.65 -15.49 -7.25
C GLN A 151 1.46 -15.04 -5.80
N PHE A 152 1.00 -15.96 -4.94
CA PHE A 152 1.25 -15.87 -3.51
C PHE A 152 2.14 -17.02 -3.06
N ARG A 153 3.41 -16.71 -2.80
CA ARG A 153 4.34 -17.53 -2.00
C ARG A 153 5.02 -16.64 -0.99
#